data_AF-A0A5J4PH49-F1
#
_entry.id   AF-A0A5J4PH49-F1
#
_cell.length_a   1.000
_cell.length_b   1.000
_cell.length_c   1.000
_cell.angle_alpha   90.00
_cell.angle_beta   90.00
_cell.angle_gamma   90.00
#
_symmetry.space_group_name_H-M   'P 1'
#
loop_
_entity.id
_entity.type
_entity.pdbx_description
1 polymer ?
#
loop_
_entity_poly.entity_id
_entity_poly.type
_entity_poly.pdbx_seq_one_letter_code
_entity_poly.pdbx_strand_id
1 'polypeptide(L)'
;KQPSILYYNDKLYVFGGSFDDFYASPEGLTWSSVKQKMLFPEHFGEASDHPYSIAIDKDNFIWIIWGQKGEVWRGRINKLGFKIN
;
A
#
# COMPACT_ATOMS: atom_id res chain seq x y z
N LYS A 1 -16.83 0.35 -1.85
CA LYS A 1 -15.37 0.59 -1.86
C LYS A 1 -14.71 -0.54 -1.08
N GLN A 2 -13.70 -1.21 -1.64
CA GLN A 2 -13.05 -2.39 -1.04
C GLN A 2 -11.78 -1.93 -0.32
N PRO A 3 -11.78 -1.74 1.01
CA PRO A 3 -10.56 -1.43 1.73
C PRO A 3 -9.70 -2.68 1.85
N SER A 4 -8.40 -2.46 1.97
CA SER A 4 -7.43 -3.49 2.29
C SER A 4 -6.55 -3.02 3.42
N ILE A 5 -6.17 -3.96 4.28
CA ILE A 5 -5.30 -3.74 5.42
C ILE A 5 -4.03 -4.57 5.25
N LEU A 6 -2.88 -4.01 5.60
CA LEU A 6 -1.61 -4.73 5.66
C LEU A 6 -0.81 -4.32 6.89
N TYR A 7 -0.10 -5.28 7.48
CA TYR A 7 0.90 -5.01 8.51
C TYR A 7 2.26 -4.84 7.85
N TYR A 8 2.88 -3.68 8.04
CA TYR A 8 4.12 -3.32 7.36
C TYR A 8 4.84 -2.23 8.14
N ASN A 9 6.17 -2.32 8.23
CA ASN A 9 6.98 -1.32 8.92
C ASN A 9 6.46 -1.00 10.35
N ASP A 10 6.19 -2.07 11.11
CA ASP A 10 5.76 -2.06 12.51
C ASP A 10 4.42 -1.36 12.78
N LYS A 11 3.54 -1.26 11.78
CA LYS A 11 2.19 -0.70 11.92
C LYS A 11 1.22 -1.28 10.92
N LEU A 12 -0.06 -1.09 11.16
CA LEU A 12 -1.13 -1.37 10.22
C LEU A 12 -1.29 -0.20 9.25
N TYR A 13 -1.51 -0.51 7.98
CA TYR A 13 -1.88 0.43 6.93
C TYR A 13 -3.21 0.00 6.32
N VAL A 14 -4.10 0.97 6.09
CA VAL A 14 -5.36 0.80 5.36
C VAL A 14 -5.37 1.71 4.14
N PHE A 15 -5.86 1.19 3.01
CA PHE A 15 -6.14 1.93 1.79
C PHE A 15 -7.21 1.21 0.97
N GLY A 16 -7.63 1.79 -0.15
CA GLY A 16 -8.55 1.19 -1.10
C GLY A 16 -9.50 2.24 -1.67
N GLY A 17 -10.49 1.80 -2.46
CA GLY A 17 -11.29 2.74 -3.24
C GLY A 17 -10.44 3.42 -4.30
N SER A 18 -10.40 4.76 -4.31
CA SER A 18 -9.69 5.57 -5.32
C SER A 18 -8.17 5.63 -5.15
N PHE A 19 -7.60 4.99 -4.13
CA PHE A 19 -6.16 5.01 -3.86
C PHE A 19 -5.58 6.43 -3.68
N ASP A 20 -6.32 7.32 -3.03
CA ASP A 20 -5.87 8.70 -2.79
C ASP A 20 -4.99 8.83 -1.54
N ASP A 21 -5.27 8.03 -0.50
CA ASP A 21 -4.65 8.15 0.81
C ASP A 21 -4.35 6.78 1.42
N PHE A 22 -3.30 6.74 2.24
CA PHE A 22 -3.10 5.70 3.23
C PHE A 22 -3.50 6.22 4.61
N TYR A 23 -4.05 5.34 5.43
CA TYR A 23 -4.20 5.55 6.87
C TYR A 23 -3.32 4.55 7.61
N ALA A 24 -2.70 4.97 8.71
CA ALA A 24 -1.84 4.12 9.51
C ALA A 24 -2.25 4.11 10.98
N SER A 25 -2.03 2.95 11.63
CA SER A 25 -2.25 2.76 13.05
C SER A 25 -1.20 1.79 13.63
N PRO A 26 -0.46 2.17 14.68
CA PRO A 26 0.38 1.22 15.43
C PRO A 26 -0.45 0.11 16.12
N GLU A 27 -1.62 0.47 16.64
CA GLU A 27 -2.43 -0.38 17.52
C GLU A 27 -3.77 -0.87 16.93
N GLY A 28 -4.13 -0.41 15.73
CA GLY A 28 -5.36 -0.77 15.03
C GLY A 28 -6.64 -0.07 15.52
N LEU A 29 -6.54 0.81 16.52
CA LEU A 29 -7.68 1.53 17.10
C LEU A 29 -7.80 2.96 16.58
N THR A 30 -6.71 3.72 16.62
CA THR A 30 -6.69 5.11 16.12
C THR A 30 -5.91 5.20 14.82
N TRP A 31 -6.47 5.93 13.85
CA TRP A 31 -5.95 5.96 12.49
C TRP A 31 -5.60 7.38 12.09
N SER A 32 -4.39 7.56 11.56
CA SER A 32 -3.90 8.85 11.08
C SER A 32 -3.62 8.80 9.59
N SER A 33 -3.99 9.85 8.86
CA SER A 33 -3.67 9.95 7.42
C SER A 33 -2.16 10.09 7.22
N VAL A 34 -1.63 9.34 6.27
CA VAL A 34 -0.21 9.34 5.91
C VAL A 34 0.01 10.36 4.80
N LYS A 35 0.70 11.45 5.10
CA LYS A 35 0.93 12.55 4.15
C LYS A 35 2.32 12.56 3.50
N GLN A 36 3.20 11.65 3.90
CA GLN A 36 4.58 11.60 3.40
C GLN A 36 5.16 10.18 3.49
N LYS A 37 6.24 9.95 2.72
CA LYS A 37 7.08 8.72 2.72
C LYS A 37 6.41 7.44 2.21
N MET A 38 5.08 7.37 2.20
CA MET A 38 4.29 6.29 1.61
C MET A 38 3.06 6.91 0.97
N LEU A 39 3.10 7.04 -0.36
CA LEU A 39 2.09 7.69 -1.18
C LEU A 39 1.87 6.83 -2.42
N PHE A 40 0.67 6.89 -2.97
CA PHE A 40 0.43 6.35 -4.30
C PHE A 40 1.07 7.26 -5.36
N PRO A 41 1.56 6.70 -6.48
CA PRO A 41 1.90 7.47 -7.66
C PRO A 41 0.72 8.35 -8.12
N GLU A 42 1.03 9.42 -8.86
CA GLU A 42 0.00 10.17 -9.56
C GLU A 42 -0.76 9.25 -10.54
N HIS A 43 -2.06 9.48 -10.71
CA HIS A 43 -2.95 8.68 -11.57
C HIS A 43 -3.14 7.21 -11.18
N PHE A 44 -2.67 6.77 -10.01
CA PHE A 44 -2.84 5.38 -9.56
C PHE A 44 -4.31 4.97 -9.40
N GLY A 45 -5.17 5.93 -9.04
CA GLY A 45 -6.61 5.73 -8.86
C GLY A 45 -7.38 5.36 -10.12
N GLU A 46 -6.81 5.49 -11.32
CA GLU A 46 -7.48 5.09 -12.57
C GLU A 46 -7.74 3.57 -12.64
N ALA A 47 -7.03 2.79 -11.81
CA ALA A 47 -7.27 1.35 -11.64
C ALA A 47 -8.27 1.01 -10.50
N SER A 48 -8.93 2.00 -9.88
CA SER A 48 -9.76 1.82 -8.67
C SER A 48 -11.00 0.96 -8.84
N ASP A 49 -11.53 0.89 -10.06
CA ASP A 49 -12.83 0.26 -10.33
C ASP A 49 -12.74 -1.26 -10.49
N HIS A 50 -11.52 -1.80 -10.42
CA HIS A 50 -11.26 -3.21 -10.62
C HIS A 50 -10.81 -3.90 -9.32
N PRO A 51 -11.25 -5.15 -9.06
CA PRO A 51 -10.73 -5.93 -7.94
C PRO A 51 -9.22 -6.11 -8.03
N TYR A 52 -8.56 -6.07 -6.88
CA TYR A 52 -7.11 -6.22 -6.78
C TYR A 52 -6.73 -7.15 -5.62
N SER A 53 -5.50 -7.64 -5.66
CA SER A 53 -4.86 -8.40 -4.59
C SER A 53 -3.59 -7.71 -4.14
N ILE A 54 -3.20 -7.92 -2.87
CA ILE A 54 -1.99 -7.34 -2.28
C ILE A 54 -1.11 -8.46 -1.72
N ALA A 55 0.20 -8.35 -1.91
CA ALA A 55 1.18 -9.21 -1.27
C ALA A 55 2.40 -8.39 -0.83
N ILE A 56 3.09 -8.85 0.22
CA ILE A 56 4.39 -8.32 0.63
C ILE A 56 5.41 -9.42 0.39
N ASP A 57 6.47 -9.13 -0.36
CA ASP A 57 7.53 -10.11 -0.61
C ASP A 57 8.64 -10.07 0.45
N LYS A 58 9.56 -11.04 0.35
CA LYS A 58 10.71 -11.18 1.26
C LYS A 58 11.66 -9.98 1.26
N ASP A 59 11.61 -9.16 0.21
CA ASP A 59 12.44 -7.97 0.03
C ASP A 59 11.64 -6.69 0.41
N ASN A 60 10.50 -6.84 1.11
CA ASN A 60 9.62 -5.77 1.59
C ASN A 60 8.93 -4.95 0.49
N PHE A 61 8.85 -5.43 -0.75
CA PHE A 61 7.98 -4.79 -1.73
C PHE A 61 6.53 -5.14 -1.45
N ILE A 62 5.69 -4.11 -1.41
CA ILE A 62 4.25 -4.23 -1.49
C ILE A 62 3.90 -4.34 -2.97
N TRP A 63 3.20 -5.41 -3.33
CA TRP A 63 2.68 -5.68 -4.67
C TRP A 63 1.17 -5.45 -4.68
N ILE A 64 0.66 -4.79 -5.72
CA ILE A 64 -0.77 -4.61 -5.99
C ILE A 64 -1.03 -5.11 -7.41
N ILE A 65 -1.95 -6.07 -7.55
CA ILE A 65 -2.17 -6.84 -8.78
C ILE A 65 -3.65 -6.77 -9.16
N TRP A 66 -3.95 -6.35 -10.39
CA TRP A 66 -5.31 -6.31 -10.94
C TRP A 66 -5.51 -7.41 -11.99
N GLY A 67 -6.55 -8.23 -11.80
CA GLY A 67 -6.78 -9.40 -12.64
C GLY A 67 -7.24 -9.11 -14.08
N GLN A 68 -7.85 -7.94 -14.33
CA GLN A 68 -8.54 -7.69 -15.61
C GLN A 68 -7.62 -7.18 -16.73
N LYS A 69 -6.64 -6.33 -16.41
CA LYS A 69 -5.72 -5.73 -17.40
C LYS A 69 -4.28 -6.22 -17.29
N GLY A 70 -3.99 -7.10 -16.33
CA GLY A 70 -2.61 -7.53 -16.05
C GLY A 70 -1.73 -6.41 -15.51
N GLU A 71 -2.34 -5.33 -15.02
CA GLU A 71 -1.64 -4.21 -14.39
C GLU A 71 -1.07 -4.67 -13.05
N VAL A 72 0.21 -4.37 -12.83
CA VAL A 72 0.94 -4.73 -11.62
C VAL A 72 1.75 -3.54 -11.17
N TRP A 73 1.58 -3.18 -9.92
CA TRP A 73 2.38 -2.14 -9.27
C TRP A 73 3.14 -2.71 -8.09
N ARG A 74 4.32 -2.14 -7.83
CA ARG A 74 5.06 -2.41 -6.60
C ARG A 74 5.72 -1.17 -6.03
N GLY A 75 5.81 -1.11 -4.71
CA GLY A 75 6.46 -0.03 -3.98
C GLY A 75 7.01 -0.51 -2.64
N ARG A 76 7.94 0.25 -2.06
CA ARG A 76 8.55 -0.05 -0.75
C ARG A 76 8.97 1.24 -0.07
N ILE A 77 8.91 1.30 1.25
CA ILE A 77 9.49 2.41 2.01
C ILE A 77 11.02 2.33 1.92
N ASN A 78 11.67 3.44 1.56
CA ASN A 78 13.12 3.52 1.32
C ASN A 78 13.97 2.82 2.39
N LYS A 79 13.70 3.03 3.68
CA LYS A 79 14.51 2.44 4.77
C LYS A 79 14.51 0.90 4.78
N LEU A 80 13.48 0.25 4.22
CA LEU A 80 13.38 -1.21 4.14
C LEU A 80 14.17 -1.79 2.95
N GLY A 81 14.78 -0.94 2.14
CA GLY A 81 15.59 -1.35 1.00
C GLY A 81 17.09 -1.38 1.23
N PHE A 82 17.57 -0.87 2.37
CA PHE A 82 18.98 -0.81 2.69
C PHE A 82 19.33 -1.90 3.70
N LYS A 83 20.43 -2.61 3.46
CA LYS A 83 21.05 -3.45 4.48
C LYS A 83 21.85 -2.52 5.38
N ILE A 84 21.63 -2.60 6.69
CA ILE A 84 22.51 -1.97 7.67
C ILE A 84 23.71 -2.91 7.79
N ASN A 85 24.85 -2.48 7.28
CA ASN A 85 26.13 -3.18 7.44
C ASN A 85 26.73 -2.88 8.81
#